data_AF-A0A2S2NUW1-F1
#
_entry.id   AF-A0A2S2NUW1-F1
#
_cell.length_a   1.000
_cell.length_b   1.000
_cell.length_c   1.000
_cell.angle_alpha   90.00
_cell.angle_beta   90.00
_cell.angle_gamma   90.00
#
_symmetry.space_group_name_H-M   'P 1'
#
loop_
_entity.id
_entity.type
_entity.pdbx_description
1 polymer ?
#
loop_
_entity_poly.entity_id
_entity_poly.type
_entity_poly.pdbx_seq_one_letter_code
_entity_poly.pdbx_strand_id
1 'polypeptide(L)'
;MTICVRYTKDLIVYERFLRFINVSQKQDANALSTAIIHFFKTNKINVPVVAQAYDGASVMAGKFNGVQTKIKTEYPYAIYTHCMAHRINLVVLDMCKLVKETRIVFNCLESLYVYFSHPSNNIKFKEVQEELGIKKTLLTRLSDTRWNCRAKNCTSVKSNFKAIITVLKNEIDSSNNKDALQAIGILSILKKPSFFIHLLILEEVLQIINVLNTRLQNKGATLGSAINLIEGIIKTFESLRVETEFQKIWNNIINFAESNNLDLLTTVNDHCAKRQKKQPKNLNDFYVFTTTTMNSEPQNLNESNQTDIYHKSCTDYYQVIDCIVTNLKKRFSPESLKMASSIDSFHKLNYDLSKYFIEHYK
;
A
#
# COMPACT_ATOMS: atom_id res chain seq x y z
N MET A 1 -19.04 11.69 -9.60
CA MET A 1 -18.69 10.56 -10.48
C MET A 1 -18.09 11.11 -11.77
N THR A 2 -17.09 10.44 -12.34
CA THR A 2 -16.45 10.84 -13.61
C THR A 2 -16.83 9.85 -14.70
N ILE A 3 -17.17 10.36 -15.89
CA ILE A 3 -17.40 9.52 -17.07
C ILE A 3 -16.27 9.73 -18.08
N CYS A 4 -15.60 8.64 -18.41
CA CYS A 4 -14.64 8.54 -19.51
C CYS A 4 -15.09 7.42 -20.44
N VAL A 5 -14.86 7.60 -21.74
CA VAL A 5 -15.11 6.58 -22.76
C VAL A 5 -13.83 6.21 -23.48
N ARG A 6 -13.69 4.92 -23.79
CA ARG A 6 -12.62 4.38 -24.62
C ARG A 6 -13.25 3.71 -25.83
N TYR A 7 -12.84 4.10 -27.02
CA TYR A 7 -13.41 3.59 -28.28
C TYR A 7 -12.33 3.50 -29.36
N THR A 8 -12.61 2.77 -30.43
CA THR A 8 -11.71 2.63 -31.57
C THR A 8 -12.27 3.34 -32.80
N LYS A 9 -11.42 4.08 -33.52
CA LYS A 9 -11.72 4.59 -34.85
C LYS A 9 -10.54 4.23 -35.75
N ASP A 10 -10.80 3.56 -36.86
CA ASP A 10 -9.76 3.08 -37.78
C ASP A 10 -8.68 2.23 -37.08
N LEU A 11 -9.12 1.37 -36.14
CA LEU A 11 -8.27 0.56 -35.24
C LEU A 11 -7.36 1.35 -34.28
N ILE A 12 -7.47 2.68 -34.27
CA ILE A 12 -6.78 3.55 -33.32
C ILE A 12 -7.65 3.72 -32.08
N VAL A 13 -7.06 3.46 -30.91
CA VAL A 13 -7.73 3.59 -29.62
C VAL A 13 -7.72 5.05 -29.16
N TYR A 14 -8.90 5.58 -28.85
CA TYR A 14 -9.10 6.90 -28.28
C TYR A 14 -9.69 6.79 -26.87
N GLU A 15 -9.21 7.65 -25.97
CA GLU A 15 -9.75 7.81 -24.63
C GLU A 15 -10.18 9.26 -24.44
N ARG A 16 -11.44 9.48 -24.06
CA ARG A 16 -12.01 10.82 -23.88
C ARG A 16 -12.69 10.93 -22.52
N PHE A 17 -12.26 11.91 -21.74
CA PHE A 17 -13.06 12.42 -20.64
C PHE A 17 -14.30 13.10 -21.21
N LEU A 18 -15.47 12.78 -20.66
CA LEU A 18 -16.72 13.38 -21.10
C LEU A 18 -17.22 14.43 -20.11
N ARG A 19 -17.40 14.05 -18.84
CA ARG A 19 -17.96 14.96 -17.82
C ARG A 19 -17.77 14.47 -16.40
N PHE A 20 -17.81 15.41 -15.45
CA PHE A 20 -18.12 15.15 -14.05
C PHE A 20 -19.63 15.21 -13.81
N ILE A 21 -20.20 14.11 -13.31
CA ILE A 21 -21.58 14.06 -12.85
C ILE A 21 -21.60 14.23 -11.33
N ASN A 22 -22.33 15.24 -10.86
CA ASN A 22 -22.60 15.40 -9.44
C ASN A 22 -23.59 14.32 -8.98
N VAL A 23 -23.16 13.48 -8.03
CA VAL A 23 -23.94 12.39 -7.43
C VAL A 23 -23.94 12.51 -5.90
N SER A 24 -23.69 13.71 -5.37
CA SER A 24 -23.54 13.92 -3.92
C SER A 24 -24.82 13.65 -3.12
N GLN A 25 -25.99 13.77 -3.76
CA GLN A 25 -27.27 13.49 -3.11
C GLN A 25 -27.50 12.00 -2.85
N LYS A 26 -27.07 11.12 -3.77
CA LYS A 26 -27.27 9.67 -3.66
C LYS A 26 -26.23 8.89 -4.46
N GLN A 27 -25.60 7.93 -3.82
CA GLN A 27 -24.49 7.13 -4.37
C GLN A 27 -24.80 5.62 -4.33
N ASP A 28 -26.07 5.24 -4.33
CA ASP A 28 -26.45 3.83 -4.51
C ASP A 28 -26.37 3.41 -5.98
N ALA A 29 -26.42 2.11 -6.24
CA ALA A 29 -26.23 1.57 -7.58
C ALA A 29 -27.30 2.06 -8.57
N ASN A 30 -28.54 2.28 -8.11
CA ASN A 30 -29.64 2.79 -8.94
C ASN A 30 -29.36 4.23 -9.37
N ALA A 31 -29.01 5.10 -8.42
CA ALA A 31 -28.71 6.50 -8.71
C ALA A 31 -27.55 6.63 -9.69
N LEU A 32 -26.48 5.85 -9.49
CA LEU A 32 -25.31 5.87 -10.35
C LEU A 32 -25.62 5.33 -11.76
N SER A 33 -26.29 4.18 -11.89
CA SER A 33 -26.63 3.64 -13.22
C SER A 33 -27.58 4.55 -13.98
N THR A 34 -28.60 5.09 -13.31
CA THR A 34 -29.55 6.03 -13.91
C THR A 34 -28.85 7.30 -14.37
N ALA A 35 -27.92 7.83 -13.59
CA ALA A 35 -27.14 9.00 -13.98
C ALA A 35 -26.28 8.75 -15.23
N ILE A 36 -25.66 7.57 -15.35
CA ILE A 36 -24.88 7.18 -16.54
C ILE A 36 -25.78 7.07 -17.77
N ILE A 37 -26.88 6.34 -17.67
CA ILE A 37 -27.82 6.11 -18.77
C ILE A 37 -28.47 7.42 -19.21
N HIS A 38 -28.90 8.25 -18.25
CA HIS A 38 -29.46 9.57 -18.52
C HIS A 38 -28.43 10.45 -19.24
N PHE A 39 -27.17 10.45 -18.80
CA PHE A 39 -26.11 11.18 -19.48
C PHE A 39 -25.94 10.73 -20.94
N PHE A 40 -25.93 9.42 -21.22
CA PHE A 40 -25.85 8.93 -22.61
C PHE A 40 -27.05 9.35 -23.46
N LYS A 41 -28.27 9.23 -22.91
CA LYS A 41 -29.51 9.63 -23.59
C LYS A 41 -29.53 11.13 -23.91
N THR A 42 -29.25 11.98 -22.91
CA THR A 42 -29.28 13.44 -23.06
C THR A 42 -28.24 13.95 -24.05
N ASN A 43 -27.06 13.31 -24.12
CA ASN A 43 -26.01 13.67 -25.07
C ASN A 43 -26.11 12.93 -26.41
N LYS A 44 -27.20 12.17 -26.64
CA LYS A 44 -27.44 11.39 -27.88
C LYS A 44 -26.29 10.44 -28.22
N ILE A 45 -25.63 9.88 -27.20
CA ILE A 45 -24.58 8.88 -27.35
C ILE A 45 -25.26 7.53 -27.59
N ASN A 46 -25.61 7.25 -28.84
CA ASN A 46 -26.27 6.01 -29.25
C ASN A 46 -25.27 5.02 -29.85
N VAL A 47 -24.27 4.63 -29.06
CA VAL A 47 -23.27 3.62 -29.45
C VAL A 47 -23.37 2.39 -28.55
N PRO A 48 -23.15 1.17 -29.08
CA PRO A 48 -23.12 -0.03 -28.26
C PRO A 48 -22.05 0.04 -27.17
N VAL A 49 -22.44 -0.21 -25.92
CA VAL A 49 -21.49 -0.38 -24.81
C VAL A 49 -21.06 -1.83 -24.76
N VAL A 50 -19.80 -2.09 -25.13
CA VAL A 50 -19.22 -3.45 -25.16
C VAL A 50 -18.45 -3.81 -23.88
N ALA A 51 -18.08 -2.82 -23.08
CA ALA A 51 -17.36 -3.02 -21.83
C ALA A 51 -17.63 -1.89 -20.84
N GLN A 52 -17.47 -2.20 -19.56
CA GLN A 52 -17.59 -1.28 -18.44
C GLN A 52 -16.48 -1.55 -17.42
N ALA A 53 -15.81 -0.50 -16.95
CA ALA A 53 -14.65 -0.62 -16.06
C ALA A 53 -14.69 0.39 -14.92
N TYR A 54 -14.66 -0.11 -13.68
CA TYR A 54 -14.61 0.70 -12.46
C TYR A 54 -14.18 -0.16 -11.26
N ASP A 55 -14.16 0.42 -10.06
CA ASP A 55 -13.69 -0.25 -8.84
C ASP A 55 -14.55 -1.45 -8.43
N GLY A 56 -14.04 -2.20 -7.44
CA GLY A 56 -14.64 -3.42 -6.91
C GLY A 56 -15.61 -3.19 -5.76
N ALA A 57 -16.03 -1.95 -5.47
CA ALA A 57 -16.97 -1.68 -4.39
C ALA A 57 -18.30 -2.41 -4.67
N SER A 58 -18.97 -2.89 -3.62
CA SER A 58 -20.23 -3.65 -3.77
C SER A 58 -21.31 -2.90 -4.56
N VAL A 59 -21.37 -1.58 -4.41
CA VAL A 59 -22.26 -0.69 -5.18
C VAL A 59 -21.96 -0.73 -6.68
N MET A 60 -20.68 -0.80 -7.05
CA MET A 60 -20.25 -0.79 -8.45
C MET A 60 -20.26 -2.20 -9.04
N ALA A 61 -19.57 -3.12 -8.37
CA ALA A 61 -19.28 -4.48 -8.81
C ALA A 61 -20.25 -5.55 -8.29
N GLY A 62 -21.30 -5.19 -7.56
CA GLY A 62 -22.26 -6.15 -7.01
C GLY A 62 -22.94 -6.98 -8.10
N LYS A 63 -22.93 -8.31 -7.97
CA LYS A 63 -23.47 -9.25 -8.97
C LYS A 63 -25.00 -9.14 -9.15
N PHE A 64 -25.72 -8.79 -8.09
CA PHE A 64 -27.19 -8.75 -8.11
C PHE A 64 -27.74 -7.33 -8.27
N ASN A 65 -27.15 -6.38 -7.54
CA ASN A 65 -27.67 -5.01 -7.43
C ASN A 65 -26.61 -3.94 -7.69
N GLY A 66 -25.42 -4.29 -8.19
CA GLY A 66 -24.39 -3.32 -8.51
C GLY A 66 -24.68 -2.56 -9.80
N VAL A 67 -23.95 -1.46 -10.02
CA VAL A 67 -23.96 -0.72 -11.29
C VAL A 67 -23.68 -1.67 -12.46
N GLN A 68 -22.78 -2.66 -12.30
CA GLN A 68 -22.45 -3.59 -13.37
C GLN A 68 -23.64 -4.39 -13.88
N THR A 69 -24.50 -4.82 -12.96
CA THR A 69 -25.67 -5.62 -13.29
C THR A 69 -26.72 -4.74 -13.97
N LYS A 70 -26.90 -3.51 -13.48
CA LYS A 70 -27.87 -2.56 -14.02
C LYS A 70 -27.50 -2.09 -15.43
N ILE A 71 -26.23 -1.79 -15.66
CA ILE A 71 -25.74 -1.46 -17.01
C ILE A 71 -25.85 -2.67 -17.93
N LYS A 72 -25.61 -3.90 -17.44
CA LYS A 72 -25.83 -5.12 -18.23
C LYS A 72 -27.30 -5.35 -18.60
N THR A 73 -28.26 -4.87 -17.82
CA THR A 73 -29.69 -4.96 -18.20
C THR A 73 -29.97 -4.17 -19.47
N GLU A 74 -29.36 -2.99 -19.64
CA GLU A 74 -29.49 -2.16 -20.86
C GLU A 74 -28.54 -2.60 -21.98
N TYR A 75 -27.35 -3.09 -21.61
CA TYR A 75 -26.30 -3.55 -22.53
C TYR A 75 -25.85 -4.98 -22.16
N PRO A 76 -26.60 -6.02 -22.59
CA PRO A 76 -26.37 -7.41 -22.17
C PRO A 76 -24.96 -7.93 -22.41
N TYR A 77 -24.32 -7.45 -23.47
CA TYR A 77 -22.97 -7.87 -23.88
C TYR A 77 -21.84 -7.06 -23.21
N ALA A 78 -22.14 -6.08 -22.36
CA ALA A 78 -21.14 -5.23 -21.72
C ALA A 78 -20.33 -5.99 -20.66
N ILE A 79 -19.08 -6.33 -20.96
CA ILE A 79 -18.19 -7.00 -19.99
C ILE A 79 -17.85 -6.05 -18.84
N TYR A 80 -18.03 -6.51 -17.61
CA TYR A 80 -17.48 -5.81 -16.45
C TYR A 80 -16.01 -6.18 -16.23
N THR A 81 -15.17 -5.16 -16.14
CA THR A 81 -13.75 -5.28 -15.81
C THR A 81 -13.47 -4.55 -14.50
N HIS A 82 -13.00 -5.30 -13.50
CA HIS A 82 -12.56 -4.71 -12.24
C HIS A 82 -11.24 -3.94 -12.45
N CYS A 83 -11.23 -2.66 -12.07
CA CYS A 83 -10.06 -1.79 -12.15
C CYS A 83 -8.79 -2.40 -11.51
N MET A 84 -7.78 -2.70 -12.34
CA MET A 84 -6.54 -3.35 -11.89
C MET A 84 -5.76 -2.50 -10.87
N ALA A 85 -5.75 -1.18 -11.03
CA ALA A 85 -5.14 -0.26 -10.07
C ALA A 85 -5.79 -0.36 -8.68
N HIS A 86 -7.12 -0.54 -8.64
CA HIS A 86 -7.83 -0.78 -7.39
C HIS A 86 -7.50 -2.16 -6.80
N ARG A 87 -7.36 -3.20 -7.63
CA ARG A 87 -6.94 -4.53 -7.15
C ARG A 87 -5.57 -4.50 -6.49
N ILE A 88 -4.61 -3.78 -7.08
CA ILE A 88 -3.28 -3.59 -6.50
C ILE A 88 -3.38 -2.83 -5.18
N ASN A 89 -4.18 -1.76 -5.12
CA ASN A 89 -4.43 -1.05 -3.88
C ASN A 89 -4.90 -2.02 -2.77
N LEU A 90 -5.85 -2.90 -3.06
CA LEU A 90 -6.33 -3.88 -2.11
C LEU A 90 -5.25 -4.86 -1.62
N VAL A 91 -4.26 -5.22 -2.46
CA VAL A 91 -3.09 -6.03 -2.02
C VAL A 91 -2.35 -5.33 -0.90
N VAL A 92 -2.08 -4.03 -1.05
CA VAL A 92 -1.32 -3.27 -0.06
C VAL A 92 -2.13 -3.01 1.21
N LEU A 93 -3.44 -2.81 1.07
CA LEU A 93 -4.35 -2.72 2.22
C LEU A 93 -4.37 -4.02 3.02
N ASP A 94 -4.36 -5.17 2.37
CA ASP A 94 -4.34 -6.47 3.06
C ASP A 94 -3.00 -6.74 3.75
N MET A 95 -1.88 -6.32 3.15
CA MET A 95 -0.56 -6.30 3.81
C MET A 95 -0.59 -5.46 5.10
N CYS A 96 -1.22 -4.28 5.07
CA CYS A 96 -1.32 -3.42 6.26
C CYS A 96 -2.19 -3.97 7.38
N LYS A 97 -3.15 -4.83 7.04
CA LYS A 97 -3.99 -5.52 8.05
C LYS A 97 -3.20 -6.64 8.72
N LEU A 98 -2.30 -7.30 7.98
CA LEU A 98 -1.50 -8.40 8.49
C LEU A 98 -0.37 -7.90 9.40
N VAL A 99 0.43 -6.94 8.93
CA VAL A 99 1.61 -6.44 9.65
C VAL A 99 1.30 -5.11 10.32
N LYS A 100 1.03 -5.13 11.62
CA LYS A 100 0.54 -3.96 12.39
C LYS A 100 1.51 -2.77 12.31
N GLU A 101 2.80 -3.04 12.31
CA GLU A 101 3.87 -2.06 12.26
C GLU A 101 3.81 -1.22 10.96
N THR A 102 3.41 -1.82 9.84
CA THR A 102 3.21 -1.08 8.58
C THR A 102 2.07 -0.06 8.67
N ARG A 103 1.00 -0.37 9.42
CA ARG A 103 -0.09 0.58 9.69
C ARG A 103 0.39 1.74 10.56
N ILE A 104 1.26 1.47 11.54
CA ILE A 104 1.86 2.52 12.38
C ILE A 104 2.66 3.50 11.51
N VAL A 105 3.44 2.97 10.54
CA VAL A 105 4.16 3.82 9.58
C VAL A 105 3.20 4.75 8.85
N PHE A 106 2.13 4.22 8.23
CA PHE A 106 1.17 5.06 7.50
C PHE A 106 0.47 6.11 8.37
N ASN A 107 0.06 5.76 9.59
CA ASN A 107 -0.56 6.71 10.51
C ASN A 107 0.42 7.84 10.91
N CYS A 108 1.71 7.50 11.08
CA CYS A 108 2.75 8.49 11.36
C CYS A 108 3.02 9.39 10.16
N LEU A 109 3.08 8.83 8.94
CA LEU A 109 3.16 9.61 7.69
C LEU A 109 1.99 10.60 7.56
N GLU A 110 0.77 10.20 7.95
CA GLU A 110 -0.40 11.10 7.97
C GLU A 110 -0.22 12.22 8.99
N SER A 111 0.23 11.87 10.19
CA SER A 111 0.45 12.82 11.28
C SER A 111 1.53 13.85 10.92
N LEU A 112 2.60 13.42 10.25
CA LEU A 112 3.62 14.29 9.67
C LEU A 112 3.02 15.24 8.64
N TYR A 113 2.23 14.72 7.69
CA TYR A 113 1.57 15.56 6.71
C TYR A 113 0.69 16.62 7.38
N VAL A 114 -0.14 16.25 8.36
CA VAL A 114 -1.01 17.20 9.07
C VAL A 114 -0.18 18.28 9.77
N TYR A 115 0.89 17.88 10.47
CA TYR A 115 1.78 18.81 11.17
C TYR A 115 2.46 19.80 10.22
N PHE A 116 3.05 19.33 9.11
CA PHE A 116 3.75 20.16 8.13
C PHE A 116 2.83 20.82 7.09
N SER A 117 1.52 20.53 7.11
CA SER A 117 0.51 21.22 6.32
C SER A 117 0.16 22.59 6.90
N HIS A 118 0.45 22.82 8.19
CA HIS A 118 0.35 24.16 8.77
C HIS A 118 1.39 25.09 8.13
N PRO A 119 0.98 26.29 7.66
CA PRO A 119 1.87 27.20 6.96
C PRO A 119 3.14 27.57 7.73
N SER A 120 3.03 27.82 9.05
CA SER A 120 4.16 28.13 9.93
C SER A 120 5.20 27.00 9.95
N ASN A 121 4.75 25.76 10.16
CA ASN A 121 5.61 24.58 10.22
C ASN A 121 6.20 24.26 8.85
N ASN A 122 5.46 24.53 7.76
CA ASN A 122 5.94 24.34 6.40
C ASN A 122 7.10 25.29 6.06
N ILE A 123 7.04 26.54 6.54
CA ILE A 123 8.12 27.53 6.35
C ILE A 123 9.37 27.08 7.10
N LYS A 124 9.24 26.71 8.39
CA LYS A 124 10.35 26.16 9.20
C LYS A 124 10.98 24.93 8.53
N PHE A 125 10.16 24.05 7.97
CA PHE A 125 10.64 22.89 7.22
C PHE A 125 11.38 23.29 5.93
N LYS A 126 10.87 24.28 5.21
CA LYS A 126 11.53 25.09 4.16
C LYS A 126 12.99 25.39 4.51
N GLU A 127 13.13 26.16 5.58
CA GLU A 127 14.39 26.72 6.05
C GLU A 127 15.38 25.62 6.45
N VAL A 128 14.93 24.65 7.25
CA VAL A 128 15.79 23.52 7.66
C VAL A 128 16.21 22.63 6.48
N GLN A 129 15.35 22.44 5.47
CA GLN A 129 15.76 21.75 4.23
C GLN A 129 16.90 22.49 3.53
N GLU A 130 16.84 23.80 3.46
CA GLU A 130 17.88 24.65 2.85
C GLU A 130 19.20 24.58 3.62
N GLU A 131 19.14 24.73 4.94
CA GLU A 131 20.30 24.66 5.84
C GLU A 131 21.04 23.31 5.73
N LEU A 132 20.29 22.22 5.55
CA LEU A 132 20.85 20.87 5.42
C LEU A 132 21.25 20.52 3.98
N GLY A 133 21.07 21.42 3.00
CA GLY A 133 21.32 21.15 1.59
C GLY A 133 20.40 20.09 0.98
N ILE A 134 19.24 19.85 1.60
CA ILE A 134 18.25 18.86 1.15
C ILE A 134 17.33 19.54 0.12
N LYS A 135 17.00 18.82 -0.95
CA LYS A 135 16.08 19.33 -1.97
C LYS A 135 14.73 19.68 -1.34
N LYS A 136 14.32 20.95 -1.49
CA LYS A 136 12.99 21.43 -1.09
C LYS A 136 11.90 20.52 -1.65
N THR A 137 11.25 19.81 -0.76
CA THR A 137 10.18 18.87 -1.10
C THR A 137 9.08 18.96 -0.06
N LEU A 138 7.84 18.76 -0.50
CA LEU A 138 6.68 18.79 0.37
C LEU A 138 6.30 17.35 0.76
N LEU A 139 5.87 17.19 2.00
CA LEU A 139 5.18 15.98 2.42
C LEU A 139 3.78 16.00 1.81
N THR A 140 3.38 14.91 1.15
CA THR A 140 2.08 14.85 0.46
C THR A 140 1.04 14.09 1.26
N ARG A 141 -0.22 14.53 1.16
CA ARG A 141 -1.33 13.85 1.84
C ARG A 141 -1.42 12.40 1.39
N LEU A 142 -1.64 11.50 2.34
CA LEU A 142 -2.03 10.13 2.02
C LEU A 142 -3.43 10.13 1.40
N SER A 143 -3.55 9.49 0.25
CA SER A 143 -4.85 9.21 -0.36
C SER A 143 -5.24 7.76 -0.06
N ASP A 144 -6.44 7.57 0.49
CA ASP A 144 -7.02 6.24 0.70
C ASP A 144 -7.30 5.52 -0.62
N THR A 145 -7.68 6.29 -1.65
CA THR A 145 -8.07 5.77 -2.96
C THR A 145 -6.90 5.66 -3.94
N ARG A 146 -5.84 6.47 -3.78
CA ARG A 146 -4.68 6.52 -4.71
C ARG A 146 -3.38 6.10 -4.04
N TRP A 147 -3.22 4.80 -3.81
CA TRP A 147 -2.03 4.25 -3.14
C TRP A 147 -0.67 4.51 -3.83
N ASN A 148 -0.66 4.93 -5.11
CA ASN A 148 0.55 5.40 -5.80
C ASN A 148 1.28 6.56 -5.09
N CYS A 149 0.57 7.35 -4.29
CA CYS A 149 1.23 8.41 -3.51
C CYS A 149 2.02 7.85 -2.30
N ARG A 150 1.75 6.63 -1.84
CA ARG A 150 2.33 6.10 -0.60
C ARG A 150 3.80 5.74 -0.73
N ALA A 151 4.23 5.16 -1.86
CA ALA A 151 5.65 4.95 -2.16
C ALA A 151 6.41 6.29 -2.13
N LYS A 152 5.86 7.33 -2.77
CA LYS A 152 6.42 8.68 -2.75
C LYS A 152 6.49 9.28 -1.35
N ASN A 153 5.50 9.01 -0.50
CA ASN A 153 5.51 9.46 0.89
C ASN A 153 6.60 8.80 1.72
N CYS A 154 6.79 7.48 1.59
CA CYS A 154 7.89 6.76 2.25
C CYS A 154 9.24 7.35 1.82
N THR A 155 9.48 7.51 0.52
CA THR A 155 10.72 8.11 0.00
C THR A 155 10.89 9.57 0.42
N SER A 156 9.81 10.36 0.45
CA SER A 156 9.85 11.76 0.90
C SER A 156 10.23 11.86 2.37
N VAL A 157 9.66 11.02 3.24
CA VAL A 157 10.01 11.03 4.67
C VAL A 157 11.42 10.49 4.92
N LYS A 158 11.85 9.44 4.21
CA LYS A 158 13.23 8.94 4.30
C LYS A 158 14.25 10.00 3.89
N SER A 159 14.05 10.64 2.73
CA SER A 159 14.99 11.64 2.20
C SER A 159 15.04 12.92 3.05
N ASN A 160 13.94 13.26 3.73
CA ASN A 160 13.86 14.42 4.60
C ASN A 160 13.97 14.10 6.09
N PHE A 161 14.36 12.87 6.45
CA PHE A 161 14.24 12.40 7.83
C PHE A 161 14.99 13.30 8.82
N LYS A 162 16.24 13.68 8.48
CA LYS A 162 17.04 14.60 9.28
C LYS A 162 16.37 15.97 9.46
N ALA A 163 15.84 16.56 8.38
CA ALA A 163 15.13 17.83 8.44
C ALA A 163 13.87 17.75 9.31
N ILE A 164 13.09 16.67 9.16
CA ILE A 164 11.90 16.41 9.98
C ILE A 164 12.26 16.36 11.46
N ILE A 165 13.28 15.57 11.83
CA ILE A 165 13.72 15.45 13.22
C ILE A 165 14.19 16.79 13.78
N THR A 166 14.95 17.57 13.01
CA THR A 166 15.45 18.89 13.45
C THR A 166 14.30 19.87 13.70
N VAL A 167 13.34 19.99 12.78
CA VAL A 167 12.19 20.88 13.00
C VAL A 167 11.40 20.48 14.24
N LEU A 168 11.14 19.17 14.41
CA LEU A 168 10.40 18.69 15.57
C LEU A 168 11.16 18.95 16.88
N LYS A 169 12.48 18.78 16.91
CA LYS A 169 13.29 19.12 18.09
C LYS A 169 13.24 20.61 18.41
N ASN A 170 13.46 21.46 17.40
CA ASN A 170 13.42 22.92 17.57
C ASN A 170 12.05 23.38 18.10
N GLU A 171 10.95 22.76 17.65
CA GLU A 171 9.62 23.08 18.18
C GLU A 171 9.46 22.71 19.66
N ILE A 172 10.00 21.55 20.05
CA ILE A 172 9.96 21.08 21.45
C ILE A 172 10.77 22.01 22.36
N ASP A 173 11.89 22.51 21.88
CA ASP A 173 12.77 23.40 22.66
C ASP A 173 12.23 24.84 22.74
N SER A 174 11.39 25.27 21.78
CA SER A 174 10.92 26.65 21.66
C SER A 174 9.49 26.92 22.13
N SER A 175 8.64 25.89 22.25
CA SER A 175 7.20 26.04 22.51
C SER A 175 6.74 25.23 23.71
N ASN A 176 5.93 25.84 24.59
CA ASN A 176 5.27 25.15 25.71
C ASN A 176 3.80 24.79 25.42
N ASN A 177 3.38 24.88 24.16
CA ASN A 177 1.97 24.76 23.75
C ASN A 177 1.61 23.35 23.23
N LYS A 178 0.36 23.18 22.78
CA LYS A 178 -0.14 21.94 22.17
C LYS A 178 0.70 21.45 20.97
N ASP A 179 1.33 22.37 20.24
CA ASP A 179 2.17 22.04 19.09
C ASP A 179 3.45 21.29 19.50
N ALA A 180 4.00 21.62 20.68
CA ALA A 180 5.13 20.89 21.26
C ALA A 180 4.73 19.48 21.67
N LEU A 181 3.54 19.29 22.28
CA LEU A 181 3.03 17.94 22.61
C LEU A 181 2.84 17.07 21.36
N GLN A 182 2.30 17.64 20.28
CA GLN A 182 2.17 16.93 19.01
C GLN A 182 3.55 16.58 18.42
N ALA A 183 4.51 17.51 18.47
CA ALA A 183 5.87 17.28 18.01
C ALA A 183 6.59 16.19 18.83
N ILE A 184 6.45 16.18 20.16
CA ILE A 184 6.97 15.12 21.05
C ILE A 184 6.40 13.76 20.64
N GLY A 185 5.07 13.69 20.45
CA GLY A 185 4.40 12.46 20.05
C GLY A 185 4.94 11.90 18.73
N ILE A 186 5.02 12.74 17.69
CA ILE A 186 5.55 12.34 16.38
C ILE A 186 7.02 11.93 16.50
N LEU A 187 7.85 12.74 17.18
CA LEU A 187 9.28 12.46 17.36
C LEU A 187 9.53 11.14 18.09
N SER A 188 8.71 10.83 19.10
CA SER A 188 8.79 9.57 19.84
C SER A 188 8.53 8.35 18.95
N ILE A 189 7.63 8.47 17.97
CA ILE A 189 7.34 7.38 17.02
C ILE A 189 8.46 7.26 16.00
N LEU A 190 8.95 8.38 15.44
CA LEU A 190 10.02 8.39 14.43
C LEU A 190 11.31 7.74 14.92
N LYS A 191 11.64 7.92 16.20
CA LYS A 191 12.85 7.35 16.81
C LYS A 191 12.74 5.85 17.13
N LYS A 192 11.54 5.25 17.12
CA LYS A 192 11.38 3.82 17.45
C LYS A 192 12.00 2.95 16.36
N PRO A 193 12.79 1.93 16.71
CA PRO A 193 13.25 0.88 15.78
C PRO A 193 12.15 0.33 14.90
N SER A 194 10.99 0.03 15.50
CA SER A 194 9.84 -0.47 14.76
C SER A 194 9.37 0.48 13.65
N PHE A 195 9.48 1.80 13.78
CA PHE A 195 9.07 2.73 12.73
C PHE A 195 10.06 2.75 11.57
N PHE A 196 11.33 3.05 11.82
CA PHE A 196 12.28 3.29 10.73
C PHE A 196 12.67 2.00 9.99
N ILE A 197 12.67 0.84 10.67
CA ILE A 197 12.82 -0.48 10.03
C ILE A 197 11.69 -0.70 9.03
N HIS A 198 10.44 -0.54 9.47
CA HIS A 198 9.27 -0.77 8.62
C HIS A 198 9.10 0.30 7.54
N LEU A 199 9.56 1.54 7.78
CA LEU A 199 9.60 2.58 6.77
C LEU A 199 10.48 2.17 5.58
N LEU A 200 11.67 1.60 5.86
CA LEU A 200 12.62 1.15 4.83
C LEU A 200 12.10 -0.09 4.09
N ILE A 201 11.57 -1.08 4.81
CA ILE A 201 10.92 -2.26 4.20
C ILE A 201 9.77 -1.83 3.29
N LEU A 202 8.89 -0.94 3.77
CA LEU A 202 7.76 -0.45 2.98
C LEU A 202 8.22 0.36 1.77
N GLU A 203 9.26 1.19 1.90
CA GLU A 203 9.74 1.97 0.77
C GLU A 203 10.12 1.06 -0.41
N GLU A 204 10.92 0.02 -0.15
CA GLU A 204 11.39 -0.90 -1.19
C GLU A 204 10.23 -1.65 -1.85
N VAL A 205 9.38 -2.26 -1.02
CA VAL A 205 8.23 -3.04 -1.49
C VAL A 205 7.24 -2.16 -2.26
N LEU A 206 6.93 -0.96 -1.76
CA LEU A 206 5.99 -0.06 -2.40
C LEU A 206 6.55 0.56 -3.69
N GLN A 207 7.87 0.72 -3.82
CA GLN A 207 8.46 1.17 -5.07
C GLN A 207 8.22 0.15 -6.19
N ILE A 208 8.40 -1.14 -5.93
CA ILE A 208 8.10 -2.22 -6.89
C ILE A 208 6.62 -2.22 -7.27
N ILE A 209 5.73 -2.12 -6.27
CA ILE A 209 4.28 -2.04 -6.50
C ILE A 209 3.89 -0.77 -7.29
N ASN A 210 4.57 0.35 -7.04
CA ASN A 210 4.33 1.59 -7.77
C ASN A 210 4.73 1.49 -9.25
N VAL A 211 5.81 0.75 -9.56
CA VAL A 211 6.17 0.42 -10.96
C VAL A 211 5.03 -0.35 -11.63
N LEU A 212 4.50 -1.40 -10.98
CA LEU A 212 3.35 -2.15 -11.50
C LEU A 212 2.19 -1.21 -11.80
N ASN A 213 1.78 -0.42 -10.81
CA ASN A 213 0.57 0.37 -10.91
C ASN A 213 0.68 1.50 -11.94
N THR A 214 1.87 2.10 -12.09
CA THR A 214 2.13 3.11 -13.12
C THR A 214 2.04 2.51 -14.52
N ARG A 215 2.62 1.32 -14.72
CA ARG A 215 2.57 0.62 -16.00
C ARG A 215 1.16 0.18 -16.37
N LEU A 216 0.37 -0.31 -15.41
CA LEU A 216 -1.03 -0.70 -15.66
C LEU A 216 -1.94 0.48 -16.02
N GLN A 217 -1.57 1.70 -15.63
CA GLN A 217 -2.34 2.91 -15.94
C GLN A 217 -1.89 3.61 -17.24
N ASN A 218 -0.87 3.07 -17.94
CA ASN A 218 -0.44 3.63 -19.21
C ASN A 218 -1.51 3.45 -20.29
N LYS A 219 -1.72 4.49 -21.13
CA LYS A 219 -2.75 4.48 -22.19
C LYS A 219 -2.61 3.32 -23.18
N GLY A 220 -1.37 2.93 -23.47
CA GLY A 220 -1.02 1.82 -24.36
C GLY A 220 -0.89 0.46 -23.70
N ALA A 221 -1.21 0.33 -22.40
CA ALA A 221 -1.18 -0.96 -21.72
C ALA A 221 -2.25 -1.89 -22.31
N THR A 222 -1.83 -3.08 -22.74
CA THR A 222 -2.72 -4.18 -23.14
C THR A 222 -2.89 -5.16 -21.99
N LEU A 223 -3.93 -6.00 -22.05
CA LEU A 223 -4.21 -6.99 -21.03
C LEU A 223 -3.09 -8.04 -20.93
N GLY A 224 -2.53 -8.50 -22.05
CA GLY A 224 -1.39 -9.43 -22.06
C GLY A 224 -0.09 -8.79 -21.56
N SER A 225 0.20 -7.53 -21.92
CA SER A 225 1.37 -6.82 -21.37
C SER A 225 1.28 -6.64 -19.85
N ALA A 226 0.06 -6.42 -19.33
CA ALA A 226 -0.21 -6.32 -17.91
C ALA A 226 0.08 -7.64 -17.18
N ILE A 227 -0.28 -8.78 -17.77
CA ILE A 227 -0.04 -10.11 -17.19
C ILE A 227 1.44 -10.39 -17.05
N ASN A 228 2.21 -10.24 -18.14
CA ASN A 228 3.65 -10.50 -18.11
C ASN A 228 4.35 -9.66 -17.03
N LEU A 229 3.88 -8.43 -16.85
CA LEU A 229 4.38 -7.55 -15.79
C LEU A 229 4.00 -8.04 -14.39
N ILE A 230 2.76 -8.49 -14.19
CA ILE A 230 2.30 -9.04 -12.91
C ILE A 230 3.10 -10.31 -12.55
N GLU A 231 3.26 -11.24 -13.49
CA GLU A 231 4.05 -12.45 -13.29
C GLU A 231 5.52 -12.13 -13.00
N GLY A 232 6.09 -11.18 -13.74
CA GLY A 232 7.46 -10.69 -13.49
C GLY A 232 7.62 -10.16 -12.08
N ILE A 233 6.65 -9.36 -11.59
CA ILE A 233 6.70 -8.79 -10.24
C ILE A 233 6.46 -9.84 -9.16
N ILE A 234 5.60 -10.84 -9.40
CA ILE A 234 5.46 -11.98 -8.49
C ILE A 234 6.80 -12.70 -8.35
N LYS A 235 7.48 -13.00 -9.46
CA LYS A 235 8.82 -13.62 -9.44
C LYS A 235 9.85 -12.74 -8.74
N THR A 236 9.81 -11.42 -8.93
CA THR A 236 10.66 -10.48 -8.20
C THR A 236 10.43 -10.59 -6.69
N PHE A 237 9.19 -10.56 -6.22
CA PHE A 237 8.91 -10.71 -4.79
C PHE A 237 9.29 -12.08 -4.23
N GLU A 238 9.11 -13.15 -5.00
CA GLU A 238 9.57 -14.49 -4.61
C GLU A 238 11.10 -14.54 -4.48
N SER A 239 11.84 -13.87 -5.37
CA SER A 239 13.30 -13.78 -5.29
C SER A 239 13.82 -12.94 -4.12
N LEU A 240 13.01 -11.98 -3.64
CA LEU A 240 13.32 -11.17 -2.46
C LEU A 240 13.17 -11.95 -1.14
N ARG A 241 12.48 -13.09 -1.17
CA ARG A 241 12.23 -13.94 0.00
C ARG A 241 13.43 -14.84 0.34
N VAL A 242 14.62 -14.24 0.41
CA VAL A 242 15.89 -14.93 0.71
C VAL A 242 16.66 -14.11 1.75
N GLU A 243 17.36 -14.80 2.65
CA GLU A 243 18.11 -14.18 3.75
C GLU A 243 19.18 -13.19 3.25
N THR A 244 19.83 -13.49 2.12
CA THR A 244 20.82 -12.59 1.49
C THR A 244 20.22 -11.26 1.05
N GLU A 245 18.99 -11.26 0.54
CA GLU A 245 18.29 -10.03 0.16
C GLU A 245 17.85 -9.26 1.40
N PHE A 246 17.33 -9.95 2.42
CA PHE A 246 17.02 -9.30 3.70
C PHE A 246 18.26 -8.68 4.34
N GLN A 247 19.42 -9.33 4.27
CA GLN A 247 20.67 -8.79 4.81
C GLN A 247 21.08 -7.47 4.14
N LYS A 248 20.83 -7.29 2.83
CA LYS A 248 21.05 -6.00 2.15
C LYS A 248 20.16 -4.91 2.72
N ILE A 249 18.89 -5.22 2.95
CA ILE A 249 17.93 -4.29 3.57
C ILE A 249 18.36 -3.96 4.99
N TRP A 250 18.80 -4.96 5.74
CA TRP A 250 19.29 -4.78 7.10
C TRP A 250 20.52 -3.88 7.17
N ASN A 251 21.48 -4.05 6.26
CA ASN A 251 22.63 -3.14 6.15
C ASN A 251 22.19 -1.71 5.83
N ASN A 252 21.19 -1.54 4.96
CA ASN A 252 20.60 -0.22 4.68
C ASN A 252 19.91 0.38 5.93
N ILE A 253 19.26 -0.44 6.75
CA ILE A 253 18.65 -0.04 8.02
C ILE A 253 19.72 0.44 9.00
N ILE A 254 20.82 -0.31 9.16
CA ILE A 254 21.94 0.07 10.03
C ILE A 254 22.52 1.41 9.58
N ASN A 255 22.89 1.52 8.29
CA ASN A 255 23.44 2.75 7.73
C ASN A 255 22.50 3.95 7.92
N PHE A 256 21.18 3.73 7.77
CA PHE A 256 20.18 4.76 7.99
C PHE A 256 20.09 5.17 9.46
N ALA A 257 20.15 4.22 10.38
CA ALA A 257 20.13 4.49 11.82
C ALA A 257 21.36 5.29 12.25
N GLU A 258 22.56 4.86 11.83
CA GLU A 258 23.82 5.55 12.11
C GLU A 258 23.82 6.98 11.55
N SER A 259 23.43 7.15 10.29
CA SER A 259 23.39 8.47 9.62
C SER A 259 22.45 9.47 10.30
N ASN A 260 21.45 8.98 11.03
CA ASN A 260 20.45 9.80 11.71
C ASN A 260 20.59 9.79 13.25
N ASN A 261 21.66 9.19 13.79
CA ASN A 261 21.89 9.02 15.23
C ASN A 261 20.68 8.38 15.94
N LEU A 262 20.13 7.31 15.35
CA LEU A 262 19.04 6.52 15.92
C LEU A 262 19.61 5.29 16.61
N ASP A 263 19.05 4.97 17.77
CA ASP A 263 19.41 3.78 18.50
C ASP A 263 18.50 2.60 18.09
N LEU A 264 19.12 1.51 17.64
CA LEU A 264 18.44 0.29 17.24
C LEU A 264 17.98 -0.55 18.44
N LEU A 265 18.57 -0.34 19.62
CA LEU A 265 18.35 -1.16 20.81
C LEU A 265 17.32 -0.57 21.78
N THR A 266 16.73 0.58 21.48
CA THR A 266 15.86 1.31 22.41
C THR A 266 14.51 0.63 22.68
N THR A 267 14.27 -0.58 22.17
CA THR A 267 13.06 -1.37 22.40
C THR A 267 13.23 -2.46 23.47
N VAL A 268 13.80 -2.14 24.64
CA VAL A 268 13.59 -2.96 25.84
C VAL A 268 13.47 -2.07 27.07
N ASN A 269 12.29 -1.46 27.25
CA ASN A 269 11.78 -1.05 28.56
C ASN A 269 10.24 -0.89 28.57
N ASP A 270 9.57 -0.94 27.41
CA ASP A 270 8.10 -0.92 27.30
C ASP A 270 7.44 -2.30 27.53
N HIS A 271 8.21 -3.36 27.78
CA HIS A 271 7.66 -4.52 28.48
C HIS A 271 7.59 -4.16 29.95
N CYS A 272 6.40 -3.71 30.39
CA CYS A 272 5.91 -3.86 31.75
C CYS A 272 6.54 -5.13 32.33
N ALA A 273 7.51 -4.98 33.24
CA ALA A 273 8.19 -6.10 33.86
C ALA A 273 7.11 -7.10 34.25
N LYS A 274 7.07 -8.27 33.58
CA LYS A 274 6.06 -9.29 33.86
C LYS A 274 6.08 -9.44 35.37
N ARG A 275 4.97 -9.08 36.02
CA ARG A 275 4.84 -9.10 37.49
C ARG A 275 5.48 -10.40 37.95
N GLN A 276 6.61 -10.31 38.67
CA GLN A 276 7.25 -11.50 39.22
C GLN A 276 6.18 -12.20 40.03
N LYS A 277 5.78 -13.41 39.59
CA LYS A 277 4.81 -14.21 40.32
C LYS A 277 5.47 -14.56 41.64
N LYS A 278 5.13 -13.83 42.71
CA LYS A 278 5.47 -14.25 44.07
C LYS A 278 4.74 -15.57 44.31
N GLN A 279 5.48 -16.61 44.68
CA GLN A 279 4.91 -17.87 45.11
C GLN A 279 3.94 -17.59 46.26
N PRO A 280 2.71 -18.13 46.24
CA PRO A 280 1.79 -18.00 47.37
C PRO A 280 2.48 -18.56 48.62
N LYS A 281 2.49 -17.79 49.73
CA LYS A 281 3.15 -18.20 50.99
C LYS A 281 2.70 -19.58 51.49
N ASN A 282 1.49 -20.00 51.11
CA ASN A 282 0.87 -21.26 51.52
C ASN A 282 1.38 -22.49 50.73
N LEU A 283 2.26 -22.31 49.74
CA LEU A 283 2.80 -23.38 48.90
C LEU A 283 4.32 -23.54 49.03
N ASN A 284 4.92 -23.05 50.11
CA ASN A 284 6.37 -23.16 50.34
C ASN A 284 6.83 -24.61 50.61
N ASP A 285 5.93 -25.47 51.13
CA ASP A 285 6.26 -26.84 51.55
C ASP A 285 5.92 -27.91 50.50
N PHE A 286 5.53 -27.50 49.29
CA PHE A 286 5.20 -28.40 48.18
C PHE A 286 6.23 -28.29 47.05
N TYR A 287 6.69 -29.44 46.54
CA TYR A 287 7.53 -29.49 45.35
C TYR A 287 6.70 -29.21 44.10
N VAL A 288 6.96 -28.07 43.45
CA VAL A 288 6.38 -27.73 42.15
C VAL A 288 7.32 -28.23 41.05
N PHE A 289 6.99 -29.34 40.40
CA PHE A 289 7.68 -29.77 39.20
C PHE A 289 7.22 -28.90 38.02
N THR A 290 8.00 -27.88 37.65
CA THR A 290 7.76 -27.12 36.42
C THR A 290 8.06 -27.98 35.20
N THR A 291 7.18 -27.97 34.21
CA THR A 291 7.40 -28.62 32.91
C THR A 291 8.56 -27.96 32.16
N THR A 292 9.30 -28.79 31.43
CA THR A 292 10.45 -28.46 30.58
C THR A 292 10.07 -27.48 29.46
N THR A 293 10.35 -26.21 29.67
CA THR A 293 10.68 -25.28 28.59
C THR A 293 11.91 -24.50 29.01
N MET A 294 12.96 -24.61 28.19
CA MET A 294 14.31 -24.07 28.36
C MET A 294 14.35 -22.69 29.06
N ASN A 295 14.85 -22.66 30.29
CA ASN A 295 15.46 -21.47 30.86
C ASN A 295 16.93 -21.47 30.40
N SER A 296 17.25 -20.67 29.39
CA SER A 296 18.64 -20.29 29.11
C SER A 296 19.11 -19.31 30.20
N GLU A 297 20.27 -19.61 30.77
CA GLU A 297 21.05 -18.74 31.65
C GLU A 297 21.27 -17.34 31.06
N PRO A 298 21.53 -16.31 31.88
CA PRO A 298 21.71 -14.93 31.41
C PRO A 298 23.02 -14.78 30.65
N GLN A 299 23.00 -15.00 29.33
CA GLN A 299 24.03 -14.55 28.41
C GLN A 299 23.78 -13.09 28.00
N ASN A 300 24.88 -12.36 27.72
CA ASN A 300 24.97 -10.95 27.36
C ASN A 300 23.68 -10.31 26.77
N LEU A 301 22.99 -9.52 27.59
CA LEU A 301 21.71 -8.87 27.28
C LEU A 301 21.72 -7.94 26.05
N ASN A 302 22.88 -7.45 25.61
CA ASN A 302 22.96 -6.50 24.49
C ASN A 302 23.04 -7.19 23.12
N GLU A 303 23.77 -8.30 23.00
CA GLU A 303 23.86 -9.07 21.75
C GLU A 303 22.57 -9.84 21.47
N SER A 304 21.88 -10.33 22.53
CA SER A 304 20.60 -11.01 22.41
C SER A 304 19.52 -10.09 21.84
N ASN A 305 19.43 -8.85 22.33
CA ASN A 305 18.39 -7.90 21.92
C ASN A 305 18.54 -7.47 20.45
N GLN A 306 19.76 -7.27 19.95
CA GLN A 306 19.98 -6.91 18.55
C GLN A 306 19.61 -8.06 17.60
N THR A 307 19.99 -9.28 17.99
CA THR A 307 19.68 -10.52 17.28
C THR A 307 18.17 -10.77 17.24
N ASP A 308 17.47 -10.51 18.35
CA ASP A 308 16.01 -10.62 18.43
C ASP A 308 15.30 -9.60 17.50
N ILE A 309 15.78 -8.36 17.44
CA ILE A 309 15.21 -7.34 16.54
C ILE A 309 15.48 -7.71 15.08
N TYR A 310 16.66 -8.23 14.75
CA TYR A 310 16.98 -8.73 13.41
C TYR A 310 16.00 -9.84 13.00
N HIS A 311 15.84 -10.88 13.82
CA HIS A 311 14.96 -12.01 13.52
C HIS A 311 13.49 -11.61 13.46
N LYS A 312 13.04 -10.71 14.35
CA LYS A 312 11.68 -10.16 14.27
C LYS A 312 11.48 -9.39 12.97
N SER A 313 12.42 -8.50 12.62
CA SER A 313 12.34 -7.70 11.40
C SER A 313 12.40 -8.57 10.13
N CYS A 314 13.17 -9.65 10.16
CA CYS A 314 13.22 -10.65 9.09
C CYS A 314 11.87 -11.35 8.93
N THR A 315 11.24 -11.70 10.06
CA THR A 315 9.92 -12.32 10.07
C THR A 315 8.86 -11.38 9.51
N ASP A 316 8.85 -10.13 9.95
CA ASP A 316 7.93 -9.09 9.46
C ASP A 316 8.14 -8.83 7.96
N TYR A 317 9.39 -8.78 7.50
CA TYR A 317 9.75 -8.65 6.08
C TYR A 317 9.19 -9.81 5.23
N TYR A 318 9.39 -11.05 5.66
CA TYR A 318 8.85 -12.21 4.96
C TYR A 318 7.32 -12.24 4.98
N GLN A 319 6.68 -11.85 6.08
CA GLN A 319 5.22 -11.72 6.14
C GLN A 319 4.69 -10.68 5.15
N VAL A 320 5.39 -9.55 4.99
CA VAL A 320 5.05 -8.53 3.99
C VAL A 320 5.12 -9.12 2.58
N ILE A 321 6.23 -9.78 2.23
CA ILE A 321 6.41 -10.40 0.90
C ILE A 321 5.37 -11.49 0.65
N ASP A 322 5.22 -12.43 1.59
CA ASP A 322 4.31 -13.57 1.45
C ASP A 322 2.86 -13.10 1.30
N CYS A 323 2.48 -12.04 2.03
CA CYS A 323 1.17 -11.43 1.90
C CYS A 323 0.96 -10.84 0.51
N ILE A 324 1.96 -10.11 -0.01
CA ILE A 324 1.86 -9.49 -1.34
C ILE A 324 1.79 -10.55 -2.42
N VAL A 325 2.68 -11.54 -2.42
CA VAL A 325 2.69 -12.64 -3.39
C VAL A 325 1.36 -13.38 -3.37
N THR A 326 0.89 -13.76 -2.18
CA THR A 326 -0.38 -14.50 -2.01
C THR A 326 -1.56 -13.68 -2.52
N ASN A 327 -1.65 -12.39 -2.18
CA ASN A 327 -2.74 -11.53 -2.63
C ASN A 327 -2.66 -11.18 -4.12
N LEU A 328 -1.46 -11.04 -4.69
CA LEU A 328 -1.28 -10.89 -6.13
C LEU A 328 -1.76 -12.14 -6.86
N LYS A 329 -1.33 -13.35 -6.46
CA LYS A 329 -1.79 -14.62 -7.07
C LYS A 329 -3.30 -14.83 -6.92
N LYS A 330 -3.85 -14.56 -5.73
CA LYS A 330 -5.29 -14.70 -5.46
C LYS A 330 -6.13 -13.76 -6.32
N ARG A 331 -5.66 -12.52 -6.52
CA ARG A 331 -6.38 -11.54 -7.33
C ARG A 331 -6.14 -11.86 -8.81
N PHE A 332 -4.91 -11.97 -9.26
CA PHE A 332 -4.59 -12.26 -10.65
C PHE A 332 -4.55 -13.77 -10.90
N SER A 333 -5.72 -14.42 -10.82
CA SER A 333 -5.85 -15.87 -10.95
C SER A 333 -5.48 -16.37 -12.35
N PRO A 334 -5.01 -17.62 -12.50
CA PRO A 334 -4.63 -18.18 -13.80
C PRO A 334 -5.73 -18.08 -14.86
N GLU A 335 -7.00 -18.19 -14.48
CA GLU A 335 -8.14 -18.04 -15.39
C GLU A 335 -8.25 -16.60 -15.91
N SER A 336 -8.05 -15.62 -15.02
CA SER A 336 -8.01 -14.21 -15.39
C SER A 336 -6.84 -13.92 -16.33
N LEU A 337 -5.69 -14.54 -16.08
CA LEU A 337 -4.49 -14.42 -16.93
C LEU A 337 -4.72 -15.08 -18.31
N LYS A 338 -5.36 -16.24 -18.34
CA LYS A 338 -5.70 -16.94 -19.58
C LYS A 338 -6.67 -16.12 -20.43
N MET A 339 -7.70 -15.52 -19.82
CA MET A 339 -8.65 -14.65 -20.52
C MET A 339 -7.94 -13.47 -21.17
N ALA A 340 -7.12 -12.75 -20.40
CA ALA A 340 -6.44 -11.56 -20.87
C ALA A 340 -5.38 -11.85 -21.94
N SER A 341 -4.66 -12.99 -21.85
CA SER A 341 -3.74 -13.44 -22.90
C SER A 341 -4.46 -13.82 -24.20
N SER A 342 -5.65 -14.41 -24.08
CA SER A 342 -6.47 -14.82 -25.22
C SER A 342 -7.01 -13.61 -25.99
N ILE A 343 -7.36 -12.54 -25.27
CA ILE A 343 -7.78 -11.25 -25.85
C ILE A 343 -6.63 -10.59 -26.62
N ASP A 344 -5.42 -10.53 -26.05
CA ASP A 344 -4.26 -9.97 -26.75
C ASP A 344 -3.91 -10.79 -28.00
N SER A 345 -4.03 -12.11 -27.92
CA SER A 345 -3.85 -13.00 -29.08
C SER A 345 -4.90 -12.76 -30.16
N PHE A 346 -6.12 -12.38 -29.75
CA PHE A 346 -7.23 -12.12 -30.67
C PHE A 346 -6.97 -10.84 -31.46
N HIS A 347 -6.44 -9.80 -30.80
CA HIS A 347 -5.97 -8.59 -31.45
C HIS A 347 -4.83 -8.83 -32.45
N LYS A 348 -4.03 -9.89 -32.25
CA LYS A 348 -2.97 -10.31 -33.18
C LYS A 348 -3.46 -11.28 -34.25
N LEU A 349 -4.77 -11.53 -34.34
CA LEU A 349 -5.39 -12.47 -35.27
C LEU A 349 -4.88 -13.93 -35.12
N ASN A 350 -4.41 -14.31 -33.93
CA ASN A 350 -3.99 -15.68 -33.63
C ASN A 350 -5.16 -16.49 -33.09
N TYR A 351 -5.85 -17.23 -33.97
CA TYR A 351 -7.04 -17.99 -33.63
C TYR A 351 -6.83 -19.02 -32.51
N ASP A 352 -5.75 -19.81 -32.59
CA ASP A 352 -5.50 -20.93 -31.67
C ASP A 352 -5.35 -20.46 -30.23
N LEU A 353 -4.59 -19.39 -30.02
CA LEU A 353 -4.37 -18.80 -28.69
C LEU A 353 -5.57 -17.97 -28.21
N SER A 354 -6.49 -17.60 -29.10
CA SER A 354 -7.71 -16.84 -28.77
C SER A 354 -8.93 -17.68 -28.45
N LYS A 355 -8.83 -18.99 -28.62
CA LYS A 355 -9.96 -19.92 -28.47
C LYS A 355 -10.71 -19.74 -27.14
N TYR A 356 -9.98 -19.57 -26.04
CA TYR A 356 -10.58 -19.36 -24.72
C TYR A 356 -11.41 -18.08 -24.60
N PHE A 357 -11.03 -17.01 -25.30
CA PHE A 357 -11.85 -15.79 -25.39
C PHE A 357 -13.06 -16.00 -26.30
N ILE A 358 -12.87 -16.63 -27.47
CA ILE A 358 -13.94 -16.85 -28.46
C ILE A 358 -15.04 -17.76 -27.90
N GLU A 359 -14.66 -18.83 -27.20
CA GLU A 359 -15.59 -19.77 -26.57
C GLU A 359 -16.37 -19.16 -25.40
N HIS A 360 -15.89 -18.05 -24.81
CA HIS A 360 -16.63 -17.34 -23.77
C HIS A 360 -17.91 -16.65 -24.28
N TYR A 361 -18.02 -16.44 -25.59
CA TYR A 361 -19.15 -15.78 -26.25
C TYR A 361 -20.03 -16.70 -27.10
N LYS A 362 -19.69 -17.99 -27.15
CA LYS A 362 -20.59 -19.03 -27.64
C LYS A 362 -21.51 -19.46 -26.52
#